data_AF-A0A5C6NP66-F1
#
_entry.id   AF-A0A5C6NP66-F1
#
_cell.length_a   1.000
_cell.length_b   1.000
_cell.length_c   1.000
_cell.angle_alpha   90.00
_cell.angle_beta   90.00
_cell.angle_gamma   90.00
#
_symmetry.space_group_name_H-M   'P 1'
#
loop_
_entity.id
_entity.type
_entity.pdbx_description
1 polymer ?
#
loop_
_entity_poly.entity_id
_entity_poly.type
_entity_poly.pdbx_seq_one_letter_code
_entity_poly.pdbx_strand_id
1 'polypeptide(L)'
;MREVCSSLLQPRGIVELQWERRMCPSAPGAVSWQIKNKVWRFSTAFSPVLSWHFADVPSMSQHLAKCDFNVVEQQTEPVPLPAMSNAQDGQALRCALRHINT
;
A
#
# COMPACT_ATOMS: atom_id res chain seq x y z
N MET A 1 15.66 -5.00 3.36
CA MET A 1 14.51 -4.13 3.71
C MET A 1 13.62 -4.71 4.82
N ARG A 2 13.10 -5.95 4.71
CA ARG A 2 12.20 -6.53 5.72
C ARG A 2 12.76 -6.50 7.15
N GLU A 3 13.99 -6.96 7.34
CA GLU A 3 14.63 -7.01 8.67
C GLU A 3 14.84 -5.62 9.27
N VAL A 4 15.26 -4.66 8.44
CA VAL A 4 15.44 -3.24 8.84
C VAL A 4 14.11 -2.62 9.27
N CYS A 5 13.02 -2.87 8.54
CA CYS A 5 11.71 -2.37 8.95
C CYS A 5 11.24 -3.03 10.25
N SER A 6 11.45 -4.34 10.41
CA SER A 6 11.10 -5.08 11.62
C SER A 6 11.82 -4.54 12.87
N SER A 7 13.13 -4.30 12.75
CA SER A 7 13.95 -3.80 13.88
C SER A 7 13.60 -2.38 14.31
N LEU A 8 13.01 -1.57 13.42
CA LEU A 8 12.53 -0.22 13.73
C LEU A 8 11.09 -0.21 14.26
N LEU A 9 10.26 -1.15 13.83
CA LEU A 9 8.84 -1.19 14.20
C LEU A 9 8.65 -1.41 15.69
N GLN A 10 9.45 -2.29 16.30
CA GLN A 10 9.37 -2.57 17.73
C GLN A 10 9.72 -1.36 18.62
N PRO A 11 10.82 -0.60 18.38
CA PRO A 11 11.14 0.59 19.18
C PRO A 11 10.43 1.87 18.76
N ARG A 12 9.95 2.01 17.49
CA ARG A 12 9.43 3.28 16.95
C ARG A 12 7.98 3.24 16.48
N GLY A 13 7.38 2.06 16.34
CA GLY A 13 6.04 1.90 15.78
C GLY A 13 6.03 2.04 14.26
N ILE A 14 4.96 2.63 13.70
CA ILE A 14 4.81 2.86 12.26
C ILE A 14 5.09 4.32 11.90
N VAL A 15 5.41 4.57 10.64
CA VAL A 15 5.48 5.92 10.09
C VAL A 15 4.07 6.39 9.73
N GLU A 16 3.66 7.52 10.29
CA GLU A 16 2.41 8.19 9.94
C GLU A 16 2.66 9.56 9.32
N LEU A 17 1.82 9.90 8.34
CA LEU A 17 1.80 11.22 7.72
C LEU A 17 0.90 12.15 8.54
N GLN A 18 1.49 13.18 9.13
CA GLN A 18 0.72 14.29 9.68
C GLN A 18 0.35 15.23 8.55
N TRP A 19 -0.94 15.35 8.29
CA TRP A 19 -1.49 16.27 7.31
C TRP A 19 -1.83 17.60 7.96
N GLU A 20 -1.54 18.69 7.26
CA GLU A 20 -2.01 20.02 7.63
C GLU A 20 -2.81 20.64 6.51
N ARG A 21 -3.78 21.44 6.92
CA ARG A 21 -4.63 22.21 6.03
C ARG A 21 -3.90 23.51 5.65
N ARG A 22 -3.60 23.74 4.37
CA ARG A 22 -3.01 24.99 3.85
C ARG A 22 -3.95 25.69 2.88
N MET A 23 -3.95 27.02 2.95
CA MET A 23 -4.58 27.87 1.94
C MET A 23 -3.76 27.84 0.65
N CYS A 24 -4.42 27.65 -0.48
CA CYS A 24 -3.77 27.68 -1.78
C CYS A 24 -3.46 29.15 -2.16
N PRO A 25 -2.19 29.53 -2.40
CA PRO A 25 -1.85 30.91 -2.74
C PRO A 25 -2.44 31.37 -4.08
N SER A 26 -2.69 30.43 -4.99
CA SER A 26 -3.15 30.67 -6.35
C SER A 26 -4.67 30.77 -6.51
N ALA A 27 -5.45 30.44 -5.46
CA ALA A 27 -6.91 30.41 -5.52
C ALA A 27 -7.51 30.87 -4.19
N PRO A 28 -8.10 32.08 -4.12
CA PRO A 28 -8.72 32.60 -2.90
C PRO A 28 -9.81 31.65 -2.39
N GLY A 29 -9.68 31.20 -1.13
CA GLY A 29 -10.65 30.29 -0.48
C GLY A 29 -10.44 28.80 -0.77
N ALA A 30 -9.53 28.44 -1.69
CA ALA A 30 -9.19 27.04 -1.93
C ALA A 30 -8.23 26.52 -0.85
N VAL A 31 -8.44 25.26 -0.46
CA VAL A 31 -7.68 24.61 0.60
C VAL A 31 -7.11 23.30 0.08
N SER A 32 -5.83 23.09 0.34
CA SER A 32 -5.14 21.82 0.11
C SER A 32 -4.77 21.16 1.44
N TRP A 33 -4.76 19.83 1.43
CA TRP A 33 -4.12 19.04 2.47
C TRP A 33 -2.70 18.72 2.02
N GLN A 34 -1.72 19.04 2.85
CA GLN A 34 -0.32 18.77 2.57
C GLN A 34 0.30 17.99 3.70
N ILE A 35 1.26 17.12 3.36
CA ILE A 35 2.03 16.41 4.37
C ILE A 35 2.91 17.44 5.06
N LYS A 36 2.67 17.64 6.35
CA LYS A 36 3.50 18.47 7.22
C LYS A 36 4.77 17.72 7.59
N ASN A 37 4.59 16.57 8.23
CA ASN A 37 5.66 15.78 8.82
C ASN A 37 5.41 14.29 8.63
N LYS A 38 6.48 13.51 8.63
CA LYS A 38 6.44 12.05 8.82
C LYS A 38 6.86 11.77 10.25
N VAL A 39 5.99 11.15 11.04
CA VAL A 39 6.24 10.88 12.45
C VAL A 39 6.23 9.39 12.73
N TRP A 40 7.14 8.92 13.57
CA TRP A 40 7.10 7.58 14.12
C TRP A 40 6.16 7.57 15.32
N ARG A 41 5.14 6.72 15.31
CA ARG A 41 4.20 6.54 16.42
C ARG A 41 3.72 5.09 16.50
N PHE A 42 3.43 4.63 17.70
CA PHE A 42 2.58 3.46 17.85
C PHE A 42 1.15 3.86 17.50
N SER A 43 0.58 3.23 16.49
CA SER A 43 -0.80 3.50 16.12
C SER A 43 -1.72 3.09 17.26
N THR A 44 -2.56 4.01 17.70
CA THR A 44 -3.60 3.75 18.70
C THR A 44 -4.82 3.06 18.09
N ALA A 45 -4.87 2.92 16.76
CA ALA A 45 -5.96 2.24 16.06
C ALA A 45 -5.86 0.71 16.15
N PHE A 46 -4.75 0.17 16.65
CA PHE A 46 -4.57 -1.26 16.80
C PHE A 46 -4.45 -1.63 18.27
N SER A 47 -5.30 -2.56 18.71
CA SER A 47 -5.06 -3.31 19.94
C SER A 47 -3.96 -4.33 19.70
N PRO A 48 -3.19 -4.72 20.74
CA PRO A 48 -2.21 -5.79 20.60
C PRO A 48 -2.89 -7.07 20.10
N VAL A 49 -2.29 -7.71 19.10
CA VAL A 49 -2.74 -9.02 18.61
C VAL A 49 -2.33 -10.07 19.65
N LEU A 50 -3.27 -10.53 20.45
CA LEU A 50 -3.03 -11.50 21.52
C LEU A 50 -2.86 -12.93 20.98
N SER A 51 -3.48 -13.23 19.84
CA SER A 51 -3.47 -14.56 19.24
C SER A 51 -3.81 -14.51 17.75
N TRP A 52 -3.34 -15.54 17.03
CA TRP A 52 -3.69 -15.77 15.63
C TRP A 52 -4.59 -17.01 15.55
N HIS A 53 -5.71 -16.87 14.86
CA HIS A 53 -6.67 -17.95 14.66
C HIS A 53 -7.13 -17.98 13.22
N PHE A 54 -7.47 -19.18 12.72
CA PHE A 54 -8.30 -19.29 11.53
C PHE A 54 -9.72 -18.93 11.94
N ALA A 55 -10.23 -17.83 11.41
CA ALA A 55 -11.62 -17.48 11.59
C ALA A 55 -12.46 -18.36 10.65
N ASP A 56 -13.45 -19.04 11.19
CA ASP A 56 -14.48 -19.76 10.41
C ASP A 56 -15.51 -18.75 9.87
N VAL A 57 -15.01 -17.73 9.17
CA VAL A 57 -15.81 -16.73 8.49
C VAL A 57 -15.57 -16.85 6.99
N PRO A 58 -16.58 -16.61 6.14
CA PRO A 58 -16.39 -16.53 4.70
C PRO A 58 -15.24 -15.58 4.39
N SER A 59 -14.36 -15.98 3.47
CA SER A 59 -13.22 -15.14 3.10
C SER A 59 -13.72 -13.79 2.57
N MET A 60 -12.96 -12.73 2.81
CA MET A 60 -13.30 -11.42 2.25
C MET A 60 -13.43 -11.49 0.72
N SER A 61 -12.68 -12.36 0.04
CA SER A 61 -12.82 -12.61 -1.39
C SER A 61 -14.18 -13.17 -1.80
N GLN A 62 -14.79 -14.06 -1.01
CA GLN A 62 -16.14 -14.58 -1.27
C GLN A 62 -17.20 -13.49 -1.13
N HIS A 63 -17.05 -12.60 -0.15
CA HIS A 63 -17.91 -11.43 0.01
C HIS A 63 -17.75 -10.45 -1.16
N LEU A 64 -16.52 -10.04 -1.45
CA LEU A 64 -16.19 -9.06 -2.50
C LEU A 64 -16.66 -9.51 -3.89
N ALA A 65 -16.71 -10.82 -4.15
CA ALA A 65 -17.23 -11.38 -5.39
C ALA A 65 -18.73 -11.12 -5.62
N LYS A 66 -19.51 -10.84 -4.56
CA LYS A 66 -20.96 -10.63 -4.62
C LYS A 66 -21.40 -9.28 -4.05
N CYS A 67 -20.45 -8.43 -3.65
CA CYS A 67 -20.75 -7.17 -2.97
C CYS A 67 -21.08 -6.09 -4.00
N ASP A 68 -22.30 -5.58 -3.96
CA ASP A 68 -22.77 -4.50 -4.87
C ASP A 68 -21.97 -3.19 -4.70
N PHE A 69 -21.32 -3.01 -3.55
CA PHE A 69 -20.47 -1.85 -3.26
C PHE A 69 -19.01 -2.07 -3.68
N ASN A 70 -18.62 -3.29 -4.05
CA ASN A 70 -17.26 -3.58 -4.51
C ASN A 70 -17.15 -3.32 -6.01
N VAL A 71 -16.88 -2.07 -6.38
CA VAL A 71 -16.57 -1.71 -7.76
C VAL A 71 -15.16 -2.18 -8.09
N VAL A 72 -15.06 -3.27 -8.84
CA VAL A 72 -13.77 -3.82 -9.25
C VAL A 72 -13.20 -2.99 -10.40
N GLU A 73 -12.11 -2.28 -10.14
CA GLU A 73 -11.33 -1.61 -11.17
C GLU A 73 -10.57 -2.65 -12.00
N GLN A 74 -10.93 -2.82 -13.27
CA GLN A 74 -10.20 -3.69 -14.18
C GLN A 74 -9.08 -2.93 -14.88
N GLN A 75 -7.90 -2.89 -14.26
CA GLN A 75 -6.71 -2.38 -14.94
C GLN A 75 -6.24 -3.41 -15.97
N THR A 76 -6.57 -3.18 -17.24
CA THR A 76 -6.12 -4.00 -18.37
C THR A 76 -4.73 -3.61 -18.86
N GLU A 77 -4.30 -2.39 -18.57
CA GLU A 77 -2.99 -1.89 -18.97
C GLU A 77 -1.88 -2.48 -18.09
N PRO A 78 -0.82 -3.05 -18.68
CA PRO A 78 0.27 -3.62 -17.92
C PRO A 78 1.05 -2.53 -17.19
N VAL A 79 1.12 -2.62 -15.87
CA VAL A 79 1.94 -1.74 -15.03
C VAL A 79 3.34 -2.35 -14.87
N PRO A 80 4.43 -1.59 -15.07
CA PRO A 80 5.77 -2.11 -14.89
C PRO A 80 5.98 -2.50 -13.42
N LEU A 81 6.46 -3.73 -13.19
CA LEU A 81 6.84 -4.14 -11.85
C LEU A 81 7.98 -3.23 -11.34
N PRO A 82 8.13 -3.04 -10.02
CA PRO A 82 9.23 -2.24 -9.47
C PRO A 82 10.62 -2.69 -9.93
N ALA A 83 10.79 -3.98 -10.26
CA ALA A 83 12.02 -4.54 -10.82
C ALA A 83 12.18 -4.30 -12.35
N MET A 84 11.23 -3.63 -13.00
CA MET A 84 11.26 -3.32 -14.44
C MET A 84 11.41 -1.82 -14.70
N SER A 85 11.63 -1.01 -13.66
CA SER A 85 11.79 0.44 -13.78
C SER A 85 13.06 0.84 -14.54
N ASN A 86 14.01 -0.08 -14.69
CA ASN A 86 15.26 0.12 -15.41
C ASN A 86 15.26 -0.75 -16.67
N ALA A 87 15.74 -0.23 -17.80
CA ALA A 87 15.70 -0.92 -19.09
C ALA A 87 16.45 -2.28 -19.10
N GLN A 88 17.52 -2.40 -18.30
CA GLN A 88 18.33 -3.62 -18.18
C GLN A 88 17.58 -4.73 -17.42
N ASP A 89 16.95 -4.38 -16.30
CA ASP A 89 16.19 -5.33 -15.47
C ASP A 89 14.89 -5.80 -16.17
N GLY A 90 14.27 -4.90 -16.95
CA GLY A 90 13.12 -5.22 -17.79
C GLY A 90 13.44 -6.21 -18.91
N GLN A 91 14.66 -6.20 -19.46
CA GLN A 91 15.10 -7.18 -20.47
C GLN A 91 15.32 -8.57 -19.86
N ALA A 92 15.95 -8.64 -18.69
CA ALA A 92 16.18 -9.91 -17.98
C ALA A 92 14.86 -10.61 -17.60
N LEU A 93 13.88 -9.87 -17.08
CA LEU A 93 12.56 -10.40 -16.73
C LEU A 93 11.76 -10.85 -17.96
N ARG A 94 11.80 -10.10 -19.06
CA ARG A 94 11.17 -10.50 -20.33
C ARG A 94 11.75 -11.81 -20.86
N CYS A 95 13.04 -12.05 -20.71
CA CYS A 95 13.66 -13.32 -21.09
C CYS A 95 13.22 -14.48 -20.17
N ALA A 96 13.14 -14.25 -18.86
CA ALA A 96 12.74 -15.28 -17.90
C ALA A 96 11.26 -15.70 -18.03
N LEU A 97 10.36 -14.76 -18.31
CA LEU A 97 8.92 -15.01 -18.40
C LEU A 97 8.46 -15.64 -19.73
N ARG A 98 9.33 -15.66 -20.76
CA ARG A 98 9.00 -16.27 -22.07
C ARG A 98 8.69 -17.78 -21.99
N HIS A 99 9.14 -18.46 -20.95
CA HIS A 99 8.95 -19.91 -20.79
C HIS A 99 7.66 -20.32 -20.06
N ILE A 100 6.81 -19.36 -19.66
CA ILE A 100 5.62 -19.64 -18.85
C ILE A 100 4.35 -19.82 -19.70
N ASN A 101 4.42 -19.51 -21.01
CA ASN A 101 3.29 -19.65 -21.96
C ASN A 101 3.51 -20.76 -23.01
N THR A 102 3.72 -21.99 -22.55
CA THR A 102 3.55 -23.21 -23.37
C THR A 102 2.68 -24.21 -22.64
#